data_AF-C1N307-F1
#
_entry.id   AF-C1N307-F1
#
_cell.length_a   1.000
_cell.length_b   1.000
_cell.length_c   1.000
_cell.angle_alpha   90.00
_cell.angle_beta   90.00
_cell.angle_gamma   90.00
#
_symmetry.space_group_name_H-M   'P 1'
#
loop_
_entity.id
_entity.type
_entity.pdbx_description
1 polymer ?
#
loop_
_entity_poly.entity_id
_entity_poly.type
_entity_poly.pdbx_seq_one_letter_code
_entity_poly.pdbx_strand_id
1 'polypeptide(L)'
;LVFDGEEENKLSYTDVHQQFKDLVEKLLTGFLSDLGIVPEQFVHVVSNAAKTELNEFIITSILTVDDFTQFKAMMVKRNRDLTDEVRRI
;
A
#
# COMPACT_ATOMS: atom_id res chain seq x y z
N LEU A 1 -17.48 -7.59 6.93
CA LEU A 1 -16.16 -7.18 6.38
C LEU A 1 -16.43 -6.32 5.15
N VAL A 2 -15.77 -5.17 4.98
CA VAL A 2 -16.06 -4.26 3.85
C VAL A 2 -15.70 -4.93 2.52
N PHE A 3 -14.54 -5.60 2.44
CA PHE A 3 -14.13 -6.40 1.29
C PHE A 3 -14.54 -7.86 1.48
N ASP A 4 -15.36 -8.38 0.57
CA ASP A 4 -16.01 -9.70 0.64
C ASP A 4 -15.51 -10.71 -0.41
N GLY A 5 -14.59 -10.33 -1.28
CA GLY A 5 -13.98 -11.23 -2.27
C GLY A 5 -14.85 -11.51 -3.49
N GLU A 6 -15.99 -10.83 -3.63
CA GLU A 6 -16.81 -10.88 -4.83
C GLU A 6 -16.07 -10.26 -6.03
N GLU A 7 -16.39 -10.72 -7.24
CA GLU A 7 -15.79 -10.20 -8.47
C GLU A 7 -16.22 -8.75 -8.72
N GLU A 8 -17.47 -8.42 -8.42
CA GLU A 8 -18.03 -7.08 -8.50
C GLU A 8 -17.38 -6.13 -7.48
N ASN A 9 -17.10 -4.89 -7.91
CA ASN A 9 -16.50 -3.86 -7.08
C ASN A 9 -17.58 -2.91 -6.55
N LYS A 10 -17.60 -2.70 -5.23
CA LYS A 10 -18.48 -1.70 -4.60
C LYS A 10 -17.85 -0.32 -4.71
N LEU A 11 -18.67 0.72 -4.87
CA LEU A 11 -18.20 2.13 -4.90
C LEU A 11 -17.39 2.49 -3.64
N SER A 12 -17.77 1.94 -2.48
CA SER A 12 -17.06 2.12 -1.21
C SER A 12 -15.61 1.60 -1.24
N TYR A 13 -15.25 0.69 -2.15
CA TYR A 13 -13.86 0.23 -2.28
C TYR A 13 -12.95 1.34 -2.78
N THR A 14 -13.45 2.22 -3.66
CA THR A 14 -12.71 3.38 -4.15
C THR A 14 -12.45 4.37 -3.03
N ASP A 15 -13.44 4.66 -2.18
CA ASP A 15 -13.28 5.59 -1.06
C ASP A 15 -12.22 5.08 -0.05
N VAL A 16 -12.25 3.78 0.23
CA VAL A 16 -11.27 3.16 1.14
C VAL A 16 -9.88 3.10 0.51
N HIS A 17 -9.79 2.82 -0.80
CA HIS A 17 -8.50 2.85 -1.51
C HIS A 17 -7.91 4.26 -1.52
N GLN A 18 -8.73 5.31 -1.69
CA GLN A 18 -8.24 6.69 -1.62
C GLN A 18 -7.71 7.02 -0.21
N GLN A 19 -8.43 6.64 0.84
CA GLN A 19 -7.94 6.82 2.22
C GLN A 19 -6.64 6.06 2.49
N PHE A 20 -6.49 4.86 1.92
CA PHE A 20 -5.25 4.09 2.01
C PHE A 20 -4.08 4.81 1.31
N LYS A 21 -4.28 5.32 0.09
CA LYS A 21 -3.27 6.10 -0.62
C LYS A 21 -2.84 7.33 0.16
N ASP A 22 -3.80 8.10 0.66
CA ASP A 22 -3.53 9.30 1.47
C ASP A 22 -2.74 8.96 2.75
N LEU A 23 -3.02 7.82 3.37
CA LEU A 23 -2.29 7.35 4.55
C LEU A 23 -0.85 6.99 4.19
N VAL A 24 -0.63 6.22 3.13
CA VAL A 24 0.71 5.84 2.68
C VAL A 24 1.54 7.07 2.32
N GLU A 25 0.95 8.03 1.61
CA GLU A 25 1.61 9.30 1.27
C GLU A 25 2.01 10.07 2.53
N LYS A 26 1.11 10.21 3.51
CA LYS A 26 1.41 10.88 4.78
C LYS A 26 2.54 10.20 5.55
N LEU A 27 2.55 8.86 5.60
CA LEU A 27 3.60 8.10 6.29
C LEU A 27 4.96 8.27 5.59
N LEU A 28 4.97 8.18 4.25
CA LEU A 28 6.19 8.33 3.47
C LEU A 28 6.75 9.75 3.58
N THR A 29 5.92 10.77 3.34
CA THR A 29 6.32 12.17 3.44
C THR A 29 6.73 12.55 4.87
N GLY A 30 6.02 12.05 5.88
CA GLY A 30 6.38 12.25 7.29
C GLY A 30 7.76 11.66 7.60
N PHE A 31 8.00 10.40 7.22
CA PHE A 31 9.30 9.75 7.42
C PHE A 31 10.45 10.47 6.70
N LEU A 32 10.24 10.89 5.45
CA LEU A 32 11.24 11.64 4.69
C LEU A 32 11.52 13.00 5.34
N SER A 33 10.48 13.69 5.79
CA SER A 33 10.60 14.97 6.49
C SER A 33 11.39 14.84 7.79
N ASP A 34 11.14 13.79 8.59
CA ASP A 34 11.86 13.53 9.84
C ASP A 34 13.35 13.27 9.60
N LEU A 35 13.71 12.75 8.43
CA LEU A 35 15.10 12.57 7.98
C LEU A 35 15.69 13.82 7.31
N GLY A 36 14.92 14.90 7.14
CA GLY A 36 15.33 16.11 6.43
C GLY A 36 15.50 15.91 4.91
N ILE A 37 14.86 14.89 4.35
CA ILE A 37 14.92 14.55 2.93
C ILE A 37 13.73 15.20 2.23
N VAL A 38 14.00 16.01 1.19
CA VAL A 38 12.92 16.56 0.36
C VAL A 38 12.47 15.55 -0.71
N PRO A 39 11.20 15.58 -1.15
CA PRO A 39 10.66 14.60 -2.11
C PRO A 39 11.50 14.43 -3.38
N GLU A 40 12.07 15.51 -3.90
CA GLU A 40 12.89 15.49 -5.11
C GLU A 40 14.17 14.68 -4.93
N GLN A 41 14.77 14.72 -3.73
CA GLN A 41 15.96 13.92 -3.39
C GLN A 41 15.59 12.45 -3.31
N PHE A 42 14.44 12.12 -2.69
CA PHE A 42 13.96 10.75 -2.64
C PHE A 42 13.75 10.17 -4.05
N VAL A 43 13.05 10.91 -4.91
CA VAL A 43 12.83 10.51 -6.32
C VAL A 43 14.15 10.34 -7.06
N HIS A 44 15.12 11.25 -6.87
CA HIS A 44 16.44 11.15 -7.47
C HIS A 44 17.19 9.89 -7.01
N VAL A 45 17.20 9.59 -5.71
CA VAL A 45 17.87 8.40 -5.17
C VAL A 45 17.19 7.12 -5.65
N VAL A 46 15.87 7.06 -5.62
CA VAL A 46 15.09 5.90 -6.08
C VAL A 46 15.29 5.64 -7.57
N SER A 47 15.29 6.68 -8.39
CA SER A 47 15.48 6.55 -9.84
C SER A 47 16.89 6.08 -10.23
N ASN A 48 17.88 6.37 -9.39
CA ASN A 48 19.28 5.99 -9.58
C ASN A 48 19.72 4.81 -8.71
N ALA A 49 18.80 4.22 -7.94
CA ALA A 49 19.11 3.11 -7.06
C ALA A 49 19.59 1.92 -7.89
N ALA A 50 20.68 1.28 -7.43
CA ALA A 50 21.13 0.03 -8.03
C ALA A 50 19.98 -0.99 -8.00
N LYS A 51 19.82 -1.75 -9.09
CA LYS A 51 18.86 -2.85 -9.21
C LYS A 51 19.29 -4.01 -8.31
N THR A 52 19.08 -3.84 -7.02
CA THR A 52 19.13 -4.92 -6.05
C THR A 52 17.71 -5.44 -5.85
N GLU A 53 17.56 -6.73 -5.54
CA GLU A 53 16.25 -7.34 -5.29
C GLU A 53 15.48 -6.59 -4.19
N LEU A 54 16.19 -6.10 -3.17
CA LEU A 54 15.60 -5.30 -2.09
C LEU A 54 15.06 -3.95 -2.59
N ASN A 55 15.83 -3.21 -3.38
CA ASN A 55 15.39 -1.93 -3.92
C ASN A 55 14.21 -2.11 -4.88
N GLU A 56 14.26 -3.13 -5.74
CA GLU A 56 13.17 -3.43 -6.67
C GLU A 56 11.89 -3.81 -5.91
N PHE A 57 11.99 -4.61 -4.85
CA PHE A 57 10.85 -4.94 -3.99
C PHE A 57 10.24 -3.69 -3.34
N ILE A 58 11.06 -2.80 -2.77
CA ILE A 58 10.59 -1.57 -2.11
C ILE A 58 9.92 -0.63 -3.11
N ILE A 59 10.57 -0.38 -4.25
CA ILE A 59 10.03 0.50 -5.30
C ILE A 59 8.72 -0.06 -5.85
N THR A 60 8.69 -1.35 -6.16
CA THR A 60 7.48 -2.03 -6.64
C THR A 60 6.37 -1.91 -5.61
N SER A 61 6.66 -2.15 -4.33
CA SER A 61 5.67 -2.02 -3.26
C SER A 61 5.07 -0.62 -3.18
N ILE A 62 5.88 0.43 -3.30
CA ILE A 62 5.41 1.82 -3.34
C ILE A 62 4.54 2.06 -4.58
N LEU A 63 4.96 1.60 -5.76
CA LEU A 63 4.19 1.75 -7.01
C LEU A 63 2.88 0.95 -7.01
N THR A 64 2.83 -0.19 -6.31
CA THR A 64 1.63 -1.03 -6.22
C THR A 64 0.54 -0.42 -5.34
N VAL A 65 0.83 0.65 -4.58
CA VAL A 65 -0.16 1.36 -3.76
C VAL A 65 -1.31 1.92 -4.62
N ASP A 66 -1.02 2.34 -5.85
CA ASP A 66 -2.03 2.82 -6.81
C ASP A 66 -2.77 1.69 -7.54
N ASP A 67 -2.31 0.44 -7.46
CA ASP A 67 -2.97 -0.70 -8.09
C ASP A 67 -4.15 -1.18 -7.24
N PHE A 68 -5.36 -0.77 -7.66
CA PHE A 68 -6.61 -1.16 -6.99
C PHE A 68 -6.82 -2.67 -6.92
N THR A 69 -6.37 -3.44 -7.93
CA THR A 69 -6.56 -4.90 -7.95
C THR A 69 -5.70 -5.58 -6.89
N GLN A 70 -4.44 -5.16 -6.77
CA GLN A 70 -3.55 -5.64 -5.72
C GLN A 70 -4.01 -5.20 -4.33
N PHE A 71 -4.48 -3.94 -4.21
CA PHE A 71 -5.09 -3.44 -2.98
C PHE A 71 -6.31 -4.28 -2.56
N LYS A 72 -7.26 -4.55 -3.45
CA LYS A 72 -8.44 -5.39 -3.18
C LYS A 72 -8.02 -6.79 -2.71
N ALA A 73 -7.08 -7.42 -3.40
CA ALA A 73 -6.58 -8.74 -3.02
C ALA A 73 -5.95 -8.75 -1.62
N MET A 74 -5.18 -7.72 -1.28
CA MET A 74 -4.58 -7.54 0.04
C MET A 74 -5.65 -7.40 1.13
N MET A 75 -6.67 -6.58 0.92
CA MET A 75 -7.75 -6.35 1.88
C MET A 75 -8.62 -7.61 2.09
N VAL A 76 -8.91 -8.36 1.02
CA VAL A 76 -9.62 -9.65 1.11
C VAL A 76 -8.80 -10.68 1.89
N LYS A 77 -7.48 -10.77 1.63
CA LYS A 77 -6.59 -11.65 2.39
C LYS A 77 -6.58 -11.28 3.88
N ARG A 78 -6.38 -10.00 4.21
CA ARG A 78 -6.36 -9.50 5.59
C ARG A 78 -7.66 -9.80 6.33
N ASN A 79 -8.81 -9.65 5.66
CA ASN A 79 -10.12 -9.96 6.23
C ASN A 79 -10.28 -11.46 6.55
N ARG A 80 -9.77 -12.34 5.69
CA ARG A 80 -9.74 -13.79 5.95
C ARG A 80 -8.86 -14.11 7.16
N ASP A 81 -7.64 -13.58 7.20
CA ASP A 81 -6.70 -13.81 8.30
C ASP A 81 -7.30 -13.40 9.66
N LEU A 82 -7.93 -12.22 9.72
CA LEU A 82 -8.62 -11.74 10.94
C LEU A 82 -9.82 -12.63 11.33
N THR A 83 -10.58 -13.12 10.34
CA THR A 83 -11.71 -14.02 10.59
C THR A 83 -11.23 -15.35 11.16
N ASP A 84 -10.14 -15.89 10.63
CA ASP A 84 -9.55 -17.13 11.10
C ASP A 84 -8.92 -16.98 12.48
N GLU A 85 -8.36 -15.81 12.82
CA GLU A 85 -7.86 -15.51 14.16
C GLU A 85 -8.99 -15.46 15.20
N VAL A 86 -10.10 -14.76 14.89
CA VAL A 86 -11.28 -14.71 15.78
C VAL A 86 -11.89 -16.09 16.00
N ARG A 87 -11.92 -16.96 14.98
CA ARG A 87 -12.45 -18.33 15.09
C ARG A 87 -11.61 -19.26 15.97
N ARG A 88 -10.37 -18.89 16.28
CA ARG A 88 -9.45 -19.67 17.14
C ARG A 88 -9.57 -19.31 18.63
N ILE A 89 -10.36 -18.28 18.97
CA ILE A 89 -10.69 -17.84 20.32
C ILE A 89 -12.03 -18.45 20.73
#